data_AF-A0A848X4T5-F1
#
_entry.id   AF-A0A848X4T5-F1
#
_cell.length_a   1.000
_cell.length_b   1.000
_cell.length_c   1.000
_cell.angle_alpha   90.00
_cell.angle_beta   90.00
_cell.angle_gamma   90.00
#
_symmetry.space_group_name_H-M   'P 1'
#
loop_
_entity.id
_entity.type
_entity.pdbx_description
1 polymer ?
#
loop_
_entity_poly.entity_id
_entity_poly.type
_entity_poly.pdbx_seq_one_letter_code
_entity_poly.pdbx_strand_id
1 'polypeptide(L)'
;ADGRIYSGNHNERETTGGSLGWFDPKTREFGGINFPHDDCEFLTTANGGRWIVYASDFTFVPSKPEVKPRDGCLIVFNTETQKVERQFSPLSDGSAGVVMESGTTPGILIGIGKHEKVPMLYVANVKTGEVEKRVPLPGPAPRHIARGPDNRIYFFVKSDLVRTDPATLEFETICPAEPGPMAFLGTDLYIAGTPELRRVAGVAGRD
;
A
#
# COMPACT_ATOMS: atom_id res chain seq x y z
N ALA A 1 -14.96 2.26 -0.40
CA ALA A 1 -15.06 0.86 -0.85
C ALA A 1 -16.52 0.49 -1.06
N ASP A 2 -17.37 0.63 -0.05
CA ASP A 2 -18.81 0.28 -0.06
C ASP A 2 -19.69 1.36 0.62
N GLY A 3 -19.19 2.60 0.70
CA GLY A 3 -19.80 3.69 1.48
C GLY A 3 -19.37 3.74 2.94
N ARG A 4 -18.59 2.76 3.42
CA ARG A 4 -17.94 2.80 4.74
C ARG A 4 -16.56 3.44 4.66
N ILE A 5 -16.12 3.92 5.82
CA ILE A 5 -14.76 4.40 6.06
C ILE A 5 -13.99 3.27 6.72
N TYR A 6 -12.81 2.95 6.20
CA TYR A 6 -11.94 1.91 6.73
C TYR A 6 -10.65 2.52 7.28
N SER A 7 -10.14 1.94 8.36
CA SER A 7 -8.88 2.33 8.98
C SER A 7 -8.05 1.09 9.28
N GLY A 8 -6.83 1.07 8.79
CA GLY A 8 -5.80 0.14 9.26
C GLY A 8 -5.10 0.78 10.45
N ASN A 9 -5.03 0.09 11.57
CA ASN A 9 -4.46 0.62 12.80
C ASN A 9 -3.26 -0.21 13.22
N HIS A 10 -2.25 0.47 13.75
CA HIS A 10 -1.18 -0.11 14.53
C HIS A 10 -1.61 -0.14 16.00
N ASN A 11 -1.48 -1.28 16.67
CA ASN A 11 -1.73 -1.34 18.10
C ASN A 11 -0.42 -1.15 18.87
N GLU A 12 -0.41 -0.18 19.79
CA GLU A 12 0.70 0.06 20.69
C GLU A 12 0.37 -0.31 22.14
N ARG A 13 1.42 -0.45 22.96
CA ARG A 13 1.41 -0.63 24.43
C ARG A 13 0.94 -2.00 24.93
N GLU A 14 -0.37 -2.27 24.88
CA GLU A 14 -0.98 -3.43 25.55
C GLU A 14 -1.12 -4.64 24.62
N THR A 15 -1.04 -4.41 23.31
CA THR A 15 -1.11 -5.45 22.28
C THR A 15 -0.10 -5.16 21.18
N THR A 16 0.09 -6.13 20.29
CA THR A 16 1.03 -6.07 19.16
C THR A 16 0.31 -6.50 17.88
N GLY A 17 0.81 -6.06 16.73
CA GLY A 17 0.09 -6.19 15.47
C GLY A 17 -0.95 -5.08 15.33
N GLY A 18 -1.90 -5.26 14.42
CA GLY A 18 -2.82 -4.21 14.04
C GLY A 18 -4.27 -4.64 13.99
N SER A 19 -5.10 -3.78 13.42
CA SER A 19 -6.52 -4.05 13.22
C SER A 19 -7.04 -3.37 11.98
N LEU A 20 -8.07 -3.95 11.38
CA LEU A 20 -8.90 -3.29 10.39
C LEU A 20 -10.21 -2.88 11.06
N GLY A 21 -10.41 -1.58 11.23
CA GLY A 21 -11.68 -1.01 11.69
C GLY A 21 -12.49 -0.44 10.53
N TRP A 22 -13.81 -0.38 10.70
CA TRP A 22 -14.68 0.35 9.79
C TRP A 22 -15.81 1.09 10.52
N PHE A 23 -16.27 2.15 9.87
CA PHE A 23 -17.40 2.97 10.30
C PHE A 23 -18.40 3.12 9.16
N ASP A 24 -19.67 2.83 9.45
CA ASP A 24 -20.79 3.09 8.54
C ASP A 24 -21.41 4.46 8.86
N PRO A 25 -21.21 5.48 8.00
CA PRO A 25 -21.73 6.82 8.28
C PRO A 25 -23.26 6.90 8.24
N LYS A 26 -23.95 5.93 7.61
CA LYS A 26 -25.41 5.92 7.53
C LYS A 26 -26.03 5.38 8.81
N THR A 27 -25.51 4.26 9.33
CA THR A 27 -26.04 3.63 10.56
C THR A 27 -25.35 4.10 11.83
N ARG A 28 -24.18 4.76 11.69
CA ARG A 28 -23.26 5.15 12.77
C ARG A 28 -22.68 3.96 13.54
N GLU A 29 -22.70 2.78 12.94
CA GLU A 29 -22.15 1.57 13.54
C GLU A 29 -20.66 1.43 13.25
N PHE A 30 -19.95 0.83 14.20
CA PHE A 30 -18.54 0.50 14.09
C PHE A 30 -18.36 -1.01 14.08
N GLY A 31 -17.36 -1.47 13.35
CA GLY A 31 -16.90 -2.85 13.39
C GLY A 31 -15.39 -2.93 13.25
N GLY A 32 -14.84 -4.12 13.45
CA GLY A 32 -13.42 -4.33 13.26
C GLY A 32 -13.00 -5.78 13.40
N ILE A 33 -11.80 -6.07 12.89
CA ILE A 33 -11.10 -7.34 13.04
C ILE A 33 -9.69 -7.05 13.54
N ASN A 34 -9.24 -7.85 14.51
CA ASN A 34 -7.88 -7.78 15.05
C ASN A 34 -6.97 -8.76 14.27
N PHE A 35 -5.78 -8.30 13.89
CA PHE A 35 -4.74 -9.13 13.30
C PHE A 35 -3.55 -9.19 14.26
N PRO A 36 -3.56 -10.14 15.21
CA PRO A 36 -2.45 -10.30 16.13
C PRO A 36 -1.19 -10.62 15.30
N HIS A 37 -0.13 -9.86 15.52
CA HIS A 37 1.16 -9.97 14.81
C HIS A 37 1.24 -9.41 13.38
N ASP A 38 0.19 -8.74 12.87
CA ASP A 38 0.25 -8.05 11.57
C ASP A 38 0.04 -6.54 11.75
N ASP A 39 1.10 -5.76 11.79
CA ASP A 39 1.01 -4.30 11.82
C ASP A 39 0.61 -3.75 10.46
N CYS A 40 -0.31 -2.77 10.43
CA CYS A 40 -0.74 -2.16 9.18
C CYS A 40 0.33 -1.19 8.70
N GLU A 41 0.95 -1.48 7.55
CA GLU A 41 1.80 -0.51 6.87
C GLU A 41 1.01 0.35 5.88
N PHE A 42 0.03 -0.27 5.21
CA PHE A 42 -0.75 0.43 4.21
C PHE A 42 -2.13 -0.21 4.00
N LEU A 43 -3.07 0.62 3.55
CA LEU A 43 -4.41 0.21 3.22
C LEU A 43 -4.79 0.74 1.85
N THR A 44 -5.33 -0.10 0.99
CA THR A 44 -5.90 0.31 -0.30
C THR A 44 -7.21 -0.42 -0.57
N THR A 45 -8.04 0.17 -1.42
CA THR A 45 -9.15 -0.55 -2.04
C THR A 45 -8.67 -1.29 -3.29
N ALA A 46 -9.36 -2.37 -3.64
CA ALA A 46 -9.21 -3.05 -4.92
C ALA A 46 -10.58 -3.45 -5.49
N ASN A 47 -10.63 -3.63 -6.81
CA ASN A 47 -11.77 -4.07 -7.61
C ASN A 47 -13.02 -3.22 -7.34
N GLY A 48 -12.90 -1.92 -7.54
CA GLY A 48 -14.00 -0.97 -7.32
C GLY A 48 -14.44 -0.87 -5.85
N GLY A 49 -13.60 -1.29 -4.90
CA GLY A 49 -13.93 -1.27 -3.49
C GLY A 49 -14.62 -2.53 -2.97
N ARG A 50 -14.75 -3.59 -3.77
CA ARG A 50 -15.18 -4.91 -3.27
C ARG A 50 -14.23 -5.46 -2.21
N TRP A 51 -12.94 -5.13 -2.34
CA TRP A 51 -11.93 -5.55 -1.38
C TRP A 51 -11.24 -4.35 -0.74
N ILE A 52 -10.98 -4.49 0.55
CA ILE A 52 -9.95 -3.77 1.27
C ILE A 52 -8.72 -4.67 1.32
N VAL A 53 -7.57 -4.15 0.94
CA VAL A 53 -6.29 -4.83 1.05
C VAL A 53 -5.49 -4.15 2.14
N TYR A 54 -5.19 -4.94 3.17
CA TYR A 54 -4.35 -4.57 4.29
C TYR A 54 -2.95 -5.14 4.03
N ALA A 55 -1.97 -4.27 3.81
CA ALA A 55 -0.58 -4.66 3.71
C ALA A 55 0.05 -4.64 5.09
N SER A 56 0.55 -5.79 5.52
CA SER A 56 1.13 -5.97 6.84
C SER A 56 2.65 -6.03 6.84
N ASP A 57 3.22 -5.59 7.96
CA ASP A 57 4.52 -6.04 8.45
C ASP A 57 4.29 -7.01 9.62
N PHE A 58 5.10 -8.06 9.70
CA PHE A 58 4.98 -9.03 10.78
C PHE A 58 5.71 -8.54 12.02
N THR A 59 5.00 -8.51 13.15
CA THR A 59 5.55 -8.00 14.42
C THR A 59 5.83 -9.15 15.37
N PHE A 60 7.12 -9.46 15.53
CA PHE A 60 7.58 -10.44 16.50
C PHE A 60 7.35 -9.95 17.93
N VAL A 61 6.87 -10.86 18.78
CA VAL A 61 6.56 -10.57 20.18
C VAL A 61 7.50 -11.39 21.05
N PRO A 62 8.54 -10.79 21.68
CA PRO A 62 9.52 -11.53 22.45
C PRO A 62 8.94 -12.35 23.60
N SER A 63 7.81 -11.91 24.17
CA SER A 63 7.09 -12.63 25.23
C SER A 63 6.28 -13.83 24.74
N LYS A 64 6.17 -14.03 23.41
CA LYS A 64 5.49 -15.16 22.77
C LYS A 64 6.44 -15.89 21.80
N PRO A 65 7.52 -16.52 22.31
CA PRO A 65 8.54 -17.17 21.47
C PRO A 65 8.01 -18.35 20.65
N GLU A 66 6.82 -18.87 20.96
CA GLU A 66 6.13 -19.89 20.17
C GLU A 66 5.62 -19.37 18.83
N VAL A 67 5.44 -18.05 18.68
CA VAL A 67 5.03 -17.43 17.43
C VAL A 67 6.25 -17.36 16.51
N LYS A 68 6.26 -18.25 15.51
CA LYS A 68 7.33 -18.27 14.51
C LYS A 68 7.31 -16.99 13.67
N PRO A 69 8.46 -16.34 13.47
CA PRO A 69 8.58 -15.27 12.49
C PRO A 69 8.07 -15.72 11.13
N ARG A 70 7.37 -14.83 10.45
CA ARG A 70 6.92 -14.99 9.07
C ARG A 70 6.97 -13.66 8.34
N ASP A 71 6.66 -13.70 7.06
CA ASP A 71 6.63 -12.52 6.22
C ASP A 71 5.35 -11.70 6.46
N GLY A 72 5.45 -10.41 6.17
CA GLY A 72 4.32 -9.52 5.97
C GLY A 72 3.45 -10.00 4.82
N CYS A 73 2.15 -9.72 4.92
CA CYS A 73 1.14 -10.27 4.03
C CYS A 73 0.26 -9.19 3.43
N LEU A 74 -0.35 -9.53 2.31
CA LEU A 74 -1.56 -8.90 1.83
C LEU A 74 -2.75 -9.68 2.39
N ILE A 75 -3.51 -9.04 3.28
CA ILE A 75 -4.76 -9.57 3.82
C ILE A 75 -5.91 -8.94 3.04
N VAL A 76 -6.68 -9.77 2.36
CA VAL A 76 -7.78 -9.35 1.47
C VAL A 76 -9.10 -9.52 2.20
N PHE A 77 -9.71 -8.39 2.57
CA PHE A 77 -11.00 -8.32 3.25
C PHE A 77 -12.11 -7.98 2.25
N ASN A 78 -13.11 -8.85 2.14
CA ASN A 78 -14.29 -8.59 1.32
C ASN A 78 -15.30 -7.73 2.09
N THR A 79 -15.66 -6.58 1.51
CA THR A 79 -16.51 -5.58 2.14
C THR A 79 -17.98 -5.99 2.23
N GLU A 80 -18.45 -6.83 1.30
CA GLU A 80 -19.82 -7.35 1.27
C GLU A 80 -20.02 -8.43 2.34
N THR A 81 -19.10 -9.40 2.42
CA THR A 81 -19.21 -10.52 3.38
C THR A 81 -18.63 -10.20 4.74
N GLN A 82 -17.88 -9.09 4.85
CA GLN A 82 -17.10 -8.68 6.03
C GLN A 82 -16.17 -9.78 6.55
N LYS A 83 -15.50 -10.47 5.63
CA LYS A 83 -14.59 -11.59 5.94
C LYS A 83 -13.26 -11.43 5.21
N VAL A 84 -12.21 -11.95 5.84
CA VAL A 84 -10.93 -12.19 5.16
C VAL A 84 -11.12 -13.36 4.19
N GLU A 85 -10.93 -13.09 2.90
CA GLU A 85 -11.00 -14.12 1.85
C GLU A 85 -9.64 -14.73 1.54
N ARG A 86 -8.57 -13.97 1.79
CA ARG A 86 -7.21 -14.39 1.46
C ARG A 86 -6.18 -13.71 2.33
N GLN A 87 -5.08 -14.41 2.55
CA GLN A 87 -3.85 -13.88 3.10
C GLN A 87 -2.68 -14.53 2.36
N PHE A 88 -1.75 -13.73 1.85
CA PHE A 88 -0.58 -14.22 1.13
C PHE A 88 0.57 -13.23 1.20
N SER A 89 1.81 -13.73 1.18
CA SER A 89 3.00 -12.89 1.24
C SER A 89 3.48 -12.53 -0.17
N PRO A 90 3.57 -11.24 -0.53
CA PRO A 90 4.04 -10.84 -1.85
C PRO A 90 5.55 -11.03 -2.01
N LEU A 91 6.29 -10.95 -0.90
CA LEU A 91 7.74 -11.04 -0.79
C LEU A 91 8.07 -12.09 0.29
N SER A 92 9.21 -12.78 0.15
CA SER A 92 9.54 -13.96 0.96
C SER A 92 10.43 -13.68 2.18
N ASP A 93 10.46 -12.42 2.64
CA ASP A 93 11.12 -11.98 3.89
C ASP A 93 10.94 -10.47 4.12
N GLY A 94 10.04 -10.12 5.04
CA GLY A 94 9.81 -8.75 5.47
C GLY A 94 8.42 -8.23 5.11
N SER A 95 8.27 -6.91 5.05
CA SER A 95 6.97 -6.28 4.92
C SER A 95 6.37 -6.35 3.51
N ALA A 96 5.05 -6.48 3.44
CA ALA A 96 4.27 -6.26 2.21
C ALA A 96 4.32 -4.81 1.72
N GLY A 97 4.65 -3.85 2.57
CA GLY A 97 4.97 -2.49 2.17
C GLY A 97 3.78 -1.60 1.86
N VAL A 98 4.04 -0.57 1.07
CA VAL A 98 3.00 0.31 0.52
C VAL A 98 2.39 -0.31 -0.72
N VAL A 99 1.06 -0.26 -0.84
CA VAL A 99 0.34 -0.94 -1.92
C VAL A 99 -0.78 -0.09 -2.49
N MET A 100 -1.04 -0.24 -3.79
CA MET A 100 -2.22 0.34 -4.41
C MET A 100 -2.70 -0.46 -5.60
N GLU A 101 -3.97 -0.28 -5.97
CA GLU A 101 -4.49 -0.84 -7.20
C GLU A 101 -3.87 -0.15 -8.43
N SER A 102 -3.38 -0.95 -9.37
CA SER A 102 -2.71 -0.50 -10.61
C SER A 102 -3.55 0.50 -11.42
N GLY A 103 -4.87 0.41 -11.35
CA GLY A 103 -5.82 1.24 -12.11
C GLY A 103 -6.08 0.78 -13.53
N THR A 104 -5.20 -0.04 -14.10
CA THR A 104 -5.38 -0.63 -15.43
C THR A 104 -6.25 -1.89 -15.41
N THR A 105 -6.10 -2.71 -14.36
CA THR A 105 -6.85 -3.97 -14.20
C THR A 105 -7.41 -4.09 -12.78
N PRO A 106 -8.74 -4.19 -12.60
CA PRO A 106 -9.35 -4.40 -11.29
C PRO A 106 -8.78 -5.63 -10.57
N GLY A 107 -8.35 -5.45 -9.32
CA GLY A 107 -7.77 -6.51 -8.49
C GLY A 107 -6.28 -6.78 -8.72
N ILE A 108 -5.62 -6.06 -9.63
CA ILE A 108 -4.16 -6.09 -9.76
C ILE A 108 -3.57 -4.95 -8.94
N LEU A 109 -2.74 -5.31 -7.98
CA LEU A 109 -2.00 -4.38 -7.13
C LEU A 109 -0.59 -4.18 -7.64
N ILE A 110 -0.10 -2.97 -7.40
CA ILE A 110 1.32 -2.65 -7.35
C ILE A 110 1.69 -2.37 -5.91
N GLY A 111 2.74 -3.01 -5.43
CA GLY A 111 3.26 -2.79 -4.10
C GLY A 111 4.75 -2.55 -4.10
N ILE A 112 5.22 -1.86 -3.07
CA ILE A 112 6.62 -1.65 -2.79
C ILE A 112 6.90 -2.10 -1.36
N GLY A 113 7.57 -3.23 -1.23
CA GLY A 113 7.97 -3.81 0.06
C GLY A 113 9.48 -4.06 0.12
N LYS A 114 9.90 -4.96 1.01
CA LYS A 114 11.31 -5.36 1.13
C LYS A 114 11.44 -6.88 0.97
N HIS A 115 12.50 -7.30 0.29
CA HIS A 115 12.94 -8.69 0.16
C HIS A 115 14.45 -8.71 0.37
N GLU A 116 14.96 -9.47 1.33
CA GLU A 116 16.39 -9.52 1.69
C GLU A 116 17.00 -8.13 1.96
N LYS A 117 16.20 -7.23 2.57
CA LYS A 117 16.52 -5.81 2.79
C LYS A 117 16.64 -4.96 1.51
N VAL A 118 16.43 -5.55 0.34
CA VAL A 118 16.32 -4.85 -0.94
C VAL A 118 14.88 -4.40 -1.14
N PRO A 119 14.63 -3.10 -1.37
CA PRO A 119 13.31 -2.63 -1.74
C PRO A 119 12.87 -3.21 -3.10
N MET A 120 11.69 -3.80 -3.13
CA MET A 120 11.14 -4.46 -4.32
C MET A 120 9.82 -3.83 -4.70
N LEU A 121 9.69 -3.45 -5.96
CA LEU A 121 8.39 -3.26 -6.60
C LEU A 121 7.84 -4.63 -6.98
N TYR A 122 6.56 -4.89 -6.73
CA TYR A 122 5.91 -6.14 -7.12
C TYR A 122 4.51 -5.90 -7.68
N VAL A 123 4.05 -6.85 -8.49
CA VAL A 123 2.69 -6.92 -9.01
C VAL A 123 2.01 -8.16 -8.45
N ALA A 124 0.83 -7.98 -7.85
CA ALA A 124 0.09 -9.07 -7.23
C ALA A 124 -1.39 -9.06 -7.63
N ASN A 125 -1.92 -10.25 -7.87
CA ASN A 125 -3.34 -10.46 -8.15
C ASN A 125 -4.08 -10.83 -6.87
N VAL A 126 -4.93 -9.94 -6.36
CA VAL A 126 -5.63 -10.18 -5.07
C VAL A 126 -6.62 -11.33 -5.14
N LYS A 127 -7.16 -11.59 -6.34
CA LYS A 127 -8.17 -12.63 -6.54
C LYS A 127 -7.54 -14.01 -6.43
N THR A 128 -6.37 -14.21 -7.02
CA THR A 128 -5.66 -15.51 -7.02
C THR A 128 -4.67 -15.65 -5.87
N GLY A 129 -4.10 -14.54 -5.39
CA GLY A 129 -2.97 -14.54 -4.45
C GLY A 129 -1.61 -14.71 -5.13
N GLU A 130 -1.56 -14.66 -6.46
CA GLU A 130 -0.32 -14.83 -7.21
C GLU A 130 0.46 -13.52 -7.32
N VAL A 131 1.78 -13.62 -7.24
CA VAL A 131 2.71 -12.51 -7.47
C VAL A 131 3.29 -12.69 -8.86
N GLU A 132 2.89 -11.81 -9.77
CA GLU A 132 3.18 -11.93 -11.21
C GLU A 132 4.60 -11.45 -11.54
N LYS A 133 5.08 -10.41 -10.86
CA LYS A 133 6.38 -9.79 -11.15
C LYS A 133 6.99 -9.16 -9.91
N ARG A 134 8.33 -9.14 -9.85
CA ARG A 134 9.13 -8.44 -8.84
C ARG A 134 10.32 -7.76 -9.52
N VAL A 135 10.61 -6.52 -9.18
CA VAL A 135 11.73 -5.74 -9.72
C VAL A 135 12.39 -4.96 -8.58
N PRO A 136 13.72 -5.01 -8.43
CA PRO A 136 14.41 -4.21 -7.42
C PRO A 136 14.29 -2.72 -7.73
N LEU A 137 14.12 -1.91 -6.69
CA LEU A 137 14.12 -0.45 -6.84
C LEU A 137 15.55 0.09 -6.91
N PRO A 138 15.79 1.20 -7.63
CA PRO A 138 17.09 1.84 -7.73
C PRO A 138 17.51 2.59 -6.45
N GLY A 139 16.77 2.45 -5.35
CA GLY A 139 17.04 3.12 -4.08
C GLY A 139 16.16 2.62 -2.92
N PRO A 140 16.10 3.36 -1.80
CA PRO A 140 15.38 2.94 -0.61
C PRO A 140 13.86 2.84 -0.86
N ALA A 141 13.17 2.01 -0.07
CA ALA A 141 11.72 1.87 -0.15
C ALA A 141 11.03 3.22 0.19
N PRO A 142 10.17 3.76 -0.69
CA PRO A 142 9.35 4.93 -0.38
C PRO A 142 8.33 4.59 0.70
N ARG A 143 7.92 5.60 1.47
CA ARG A 143 6.82 5.51 2.43
C ARG A 143 5.48 5.96 1.84
N HIS A 144 5.51 6.61 0.68
CA HIS A 144 4.33 7.20 0.05
C HIS A 144 4.36 6.91 -1.44
N ILE A 145 3.23 6.44 -1.95
CA ILE A 145 2.96 6.23 -3.37
C ILE A 145 1.65 6.91 -3.72
N ALA A 146 1.52 7.36 -4.96
CA ALA A 146 0.28 7.94 -5.47
C ALA A 146 0.05 7.48 -6.91
N ARG A 147 -1.22 7.27 -7.28
CA ARG A 147 -1.60 6.95 -8.65
C ARG A 147 -2.02 8.24 -9.33
N GLY A 148 -1.38 8.55 -10.44
CA GLY A 148 -1.75 9.68 -11.27
C GLY A 148 -3.01 9.41 -12.10
N PRO A 149 -3.63 10.46 -12.66
CA PRO A 149 -4.74 10.31 -13.62
C PRO A 149 -4.31 9.63 -14.93
N ASP A 150 -3.00 9.54 -15.19
CA ASP A 150 -2.36 8.82 -16.30
C ASP A 150 -2.19 7.31 -16.03
N ASN A 151 -2.74 6.80 -14.92
CA ASN A 151 -2.58 5.43 -14.44
C ASN A 151 -1.12 5.02 -14.13
N ARG A 152 -0.19 5.97 -14.04
CA ARG A 152 1.17 5.71 -13.57
C ARG A 152 1.25 5.81 -12.06
N ILE A 153 2.20 5.09 -11.47
CA ILE A 153 2.46 5.12 -10.02
C ILE A 153 3.65 6.03 -9.75
N TYR A 154 3.43 7.04 -8.93
CA TYR A 154 4.40 8.06 -8.52
C TYR A 154 4.92 7.74 -7.12
N PHE A 155 6.22 7.90 -6.92
CA PHE A 155 6.90 7.71 -5.64
C PHE A 155 8.28 8.38 -5.65
N PHE A 156 8.90 8.47 -4.49
CA PHE A 156 10.23 9.06 -4.35
C PHE A 156 11.32 8.00 -4.30
N VAL A 157 12.42 8.25 -5.02
CA VAL A 157 13.69 7.55 -4.84
C VAL A 157 14.71 8.58 -4.39
N LYS A 158 15.12 8.52 -3.12
CA LYS A 158 15.94 9.57 -2.47
C LYS A 158 15.24 10.94 -2.59
N SER A 159 15.78 11.86 -3.38
CA SER A 159 15.25 13.21 -3.60
C SER A 159 14.74 13.43 -5.02
N ASP A 160 14.45 12.34 -5.74
CA ASP A 160 13.89 12.39 -7.08
C ASP A 160 12.46 11.85 -7.07
N LEU A 161 11.56 12.61 -7.70
CA LEU A 161 10.23 12.13 -8.04
C LEU A 161 10.36 11.20 -9.26
N VAL A 162 9.90 9.97 -9.09
CA VAL A 162 9.92 8.93 -10.12
C VAL A 162 8.49 8.48 -10.38
N ARG A 163 8.19 8.08 -11.62
CA ARG A 163 6.97 7.36 -11.96
C ARG A 163 7.27 6.02 -12.61
N THR A 164 6.35 5.08 -12.51
CA THR A 164 6.43 3.79 -13.18
C THR A 164 5.10 3.42 -13.86
N ASP A 165 5.21 2.79 -15.03
CA ASP A 165 4.06 2.17 -15.69
C ASP A 165 3.79 0.81 -15.02
N PRO A 166 2.56 0.56 -14.54
CA PRO A 166 2.25 -0.68 -13.85
C PRO A 166 2.36 -1.95 -14.70
N ALA A 167 2.29 -1.84 -16.03
CA ALA A 167 2.44 -2.97 -16.94
C ALA A 167 3.90 -3.34 -17.19
N THR A 168 4.78 -2.33 -17.37
CA THR A 168 6.18 -2.58 -17.73
C THR A 168 7.10 -2.61 -16.51
N LEU A 169 6.73 -1.92 -15.43
CA LEU A 169 7.56 -1.65 -14.24
C LEU A 169 8.85 -0.88 -14.56
N GLU A 170 8.88 -0.17 -15.69
CA GLU A 170 9.98 0.72 -16.04
C GLU A 170 9.89 2.02 -15.23
N PHE A 171 11.04 2.58 -14.86
CA PHE A 171 11.13 3.77 -14.03
C PHE A 171 11.52 4.98 -14.88
N GLU A 172 10.84 6.10 -14.67
CA GLU A 172 11.15 7.37 -15.28
C GLU A 172 11.35 8.43 -14.19
N THR A 173 12.53 9.02 -14.15
CA THR A 173 12.80 10.17 -13.27
C THR A 173 12.18 11.43 -13.86
N ILE A 174 11.33 12.09 -13.08
CA ILE A 174 10.60 13.28 -13.51
C ILE A 174 11.37 14.55 -13.18
N CYS A 175 11.69 14.73 -11.91
CA CYS A 175 12.43 15.89 -11.43
C CYS A 175 12.95 15.65 -10.00
N PRO A 176 14.00 16.37 -9.60
CA PRO A 176 14.35 16.49 -8.19
C PRO A 176 13.20 17.14 -7.40
N ALA A 177 12.84 16.55 -6.26
CA ALA A 177 11.87 17.07 -5.32
C ALA A 177 12.08 16.42 -3.94
N GLU A 178 11.93 17.20 -2.86
CA GLU A 178 12.00 16.64 -1.50
C GLU A 178 10.80 15.70 -1.25
N PRO A 179 11.00 14.52 -0.64
CA PRO A 179 9.92 13.56 -0.41
C PRO A 179 8.78 14.10 0.46
N GLY A 180 7.60 13.49 0.31
CA GLY A 180 6.46 13.76 1.18
C GLY A 180 5.21 13.00 0.75
N PRO A 181 4.14 13.04 1.56
CA PRO A 181 2.82 12.53 1.15
C PRO A 181 2.35 13.24 -0.12
N MET A 182 1.75 12.48 -1.04
CA MET A 182 1.37 12.96 -2.37
C MET A 182 -0.13 12.85 -2.58
N ALA A 183 -0.70 13.83 -3.27
CA ALA A 183 -2.05 13.77 -3.79
C ALA A 183 -2.14 14.47 -5.16
N PHE A 184 -2.98 13.93 -6.04
CA PHE A 184 -3.24 14.55 -7.34
C PHE A 184 -4.49 15.45 -7.29
N LEU A 185 -4.42 16.59 -7.99
CA LEU A 185 -5.57 17.41 -8.34
C LEU A 185 -5.46 17.76 -9.82
N GLY A 186 -6.31 17.16 -10.66
CA GLY A 186 -6.14 17.19 -12.10
C GLY A 186 -4.80 16.54 -12.49
N THR A 187 -4.05 17.20 -13.37
CA THR A 187 -2.73 16.74 -13.84
C THR A 187 -1.58 17.12 -12.91
N ASP A 188 -1.85 17.81 -11.81
CA ASP A 188 -0.83 18.32 -10.90
C ASP A 188 -0.67 17.42 -9.68
N LEU A 189 0.58 17.29 -9.23
CA LEU A 189 0.92 16.58 -8.00
C LEU A 189 1.19 17.60 -6.90
N TYR A 190 0.54 17.42 -5.76
CA TYR A 190 0.78 18.18 -4.54
C TYR A 190 1.51 17.32 -3.52
N ILE A 191 2.54 17.88 -2.91
CA ILE A 191 3.44 17.18 -1.99
C ILE A 191 3.43 17.93 -0.64
N ALA A 192 3.05 17.20 0.41
CA ALA A 192 3.03 17.70 1.79
C ALA A 192 4.34 17.35 2.54
N GLY A 193 4.37 17.52 3.87
CA GLY A 193 5.52 17.16 4.73
C GLY A 193 6.47 18.31 5.06
N THR A 194 6.24 19.49 4.49
CA THR A 194 6.92 20.76 4.78
C THR A 194 5.92 21.79 5.29
N PRO A 195 6.36 22.94 5.85
CA PRO A 195 5.45 24.03 6.23
C PRO A 195 4.59 24.56 5.07
N GLU A 196 5.08 24.46 3.84
CA GLU A 196 4.39 24.88 2.63
C GLU A 196 3.96 23.68 1.78
N LEU A 197 2.78 23.76 1.15
CA LEU A 197 2.31 22.77 0.18
C LEU A 197 3.04 22.99 -1.15
N ARG A 198 3.74 21.96 -1.63
CA ARG A 198 4.53 22.04 -2.87
C ARG A 198 3.73 21.47 -4.04
N ARG A 199 3.87 22.06 -5.23
CA ARG A 199 3.15 21.64 -6.45
C ARG A 199 4.14 21.32 -7.57
N VAL A 200 3.95 20.18 -8.22
CA VAL A 200 4.59 19.82 -9.49
C VAL A 200 3.52 19.91 -10.58
N ALA A 201 3.56 20.98 -11.37
CA ALA A 201 2.53 21.28 -12.35
C ALA A 201 2.62 20.39 -13.61
N GLY A 202 1.45 19.93 -14.06
CA GLY A 202 1.26 19.19 -15.31
C GLY A 202 1.99 17.86 -15.38
N VAL A 203 2.36 17.27 -14.24
CA VAL A 203 3.27 16.10 -14.21
C VAL A 203 2.64 14.87 -14.86
N ALA A 204 1.34 14.65 -14.67
CA ALA A 204 0.63 13.52 -15.28
C ALA A 204 0.14 13.79 -16.71
N GLY A 205 0.43 14.97 -17.26
CA GLY A 205 0.13 15.31 -18.67
C GLY A 205 1.36 15.23 -19.57
N ARG A 206 2.51 14.78 -19.05
CA ARG A 206 3.75 14.59 -19.83
C ARG A 206 3.76 13.17 -20.38
N ASP A 207 3.80 13.02 -21.69
CA ASP A 207 4.02 11.73 -22.35
C ASP A 207 5.44 11.23 -22.07
#